data_AF-A0A5M6I8C6-F1
#
_entry.id   AF-A0A5M6I8C6-F1
#
_cell.length_a   1.000
_cell.length_b   1.000
_cell.length_c   1.000
_cell.angle_alpha   90.00
_cell.angle_beta   90.00
_cell.angle_gamma   90.00
#
_symmetry.space_group_name_H-M   'P 1'
#
loop_
_entity.id
_entity.type
_entity.pdbx_description
1 polymer ?
#
loop_
_entity_poly.entity_id
_entity_poly.type
_entity_poly.pdbx_seq_one_letter_code
_entity_poly.pdbx_strand_id
1 'polypeptide(L)'
;MNEFDSITLLREFVSDVNAAYPAPNDLREFQSEWPDLAATFFKAQSVIEGRRRHLFHVSCVDEEGVPFNDTLEANDQDEARERAAEIDWPNHFEIVAVQTLST
;
A
#
# COMPACT_ATOMS: atom_id res chain seq x y z
N MET A 1 -6.95 4.25 18.08
CA MET A 1 -7.10 3.24 17.02
C MET A 1 -6.20 3.68 15.90
N ASN A 2 -5.18 2.90 15.58
CA ASN A 2 -4.18 3.26 14.59
C ASN A 2 -4.82 3.24 13.20
N GLU A 3 -4.53 4.24 12.38
CA GLU A 3 -5.02 4.32 11.00
C GLU A 3 -4.53 3.14 10.13
N PHE A 4 -3.45 2.47 10.54
CA PHE A 4 -2.94 1.23 9.96
C PHE A 4 -3.93 0.06 10.03
N ASP A 5 -4.64 -0.11 11.15
CA ASP A 5 -5.63 -1.18 11.29
C ASP A 5 -6.78 -1.01 10.29
N SER A 6 -7.09 0.24 9.92
CA SER A 6 -8.24 0.55 9.06
C SER A 6 -8.01 0.15 7.60
N ILE A 7 -6.78 0.21 7.06
CA ILE A 7 -6.52 -0.21 5.66
C ILE A 7 -6.54 -1.73 5.55
N THR A 8 -5.91 -2.42 6.49
CA THR A 8 -5.86 -3.89 6.49
C THR A 8 -7.27 -4.45 6.48
N LEU A 9 -8.15 -3.91 7.32
CA LEU A 9 -9.58 -4.27 7.35
C LEU A 9 -10.30 -3.96 6.02
N LEU A 10 -9.99 -2.84 5.36
CA LEU A 10 -10.57 -2.52 4.05
C LEU A 10 -10.07 -3.48 2.95
N ARG A 11 -8.80 -3.90 2.99
CA ARG A 11 -8.23 -4.86 2.03
C ARG A 11 -8.82 -6.26 2.23
N GLU A 12 -8.95 -6.71 3.48
CA GLU A 12 -9.64 -7.96 3.82
C GLU A 12 -11.09 -7.93 3.33
N PHE A 13 -11.83 -6.86 3.63
CA PHE A 13 -13.20 -6.71 3.16
C PHE A 13 -13.33 -6.75 1.63
N VAL A 14 -12.47 -6.03 0.90
CA VAL A 14 -12.47 -6.07 -0.58
C VAL A 14 -12.10 -7.46 -1.10
N SER A 15 -11.16 -8.15 -0.45
CA SER A 15 -10.77 -9.51 -0.79
C SER A 15 -11.94 -10.48 -0.59
N ASP A 16 -12.63 -10.42 0.54
CA ASP A 16 -13.77 -11.28 0.87
C ASP A 16 -14.92 -11.10 -0.12
N VAL A 17 -15.24 -9.85 -0.49
CA VAL A 17 -16.27 -9.56 -1.49
C VAL A 17 -15.85 -10.07 -2.88
N ASN A 18 -14.59 -9.86 -3.30
CA ASN A 18 -14.12 -10.39 -4.59
C ASN A 18 -14.07 -11.94 -4.63
N ALA A 19 -13.82 -12.59 -3.49
CA ALA A 19 -13.84 -14.05 -3.38
C ALA A 19 -15.27 -14.60 -3.45
N ALA A 20 -16.23 -13.89 -2.84
CA ALA A 20 -17.65 -14.24 -2.88
C ALA A 20 -18.30 -13.94 -4.25
N TYR A 21 -17.82 -12.91 -4.95
CA TYR A 21 -18.37 -12.42 -6.22
C TYR A 21 -17.27 -12.34 -7.31
N PRO A 22 -16.74 -13.48 -7.79
CA PRO A 22 -15.59 -13.51 -8.68
C PRO A 22 -15.90 -13.09 -10.12
N ALA A 23 -17.17 -13.19 -10.56
CA ALA A 23 -17.55 -12.76 -11.89
C ALA A 23 -18.10 -11.32 -11.90
N PRO A 24 -17.89 -10.55 -12.99
CA PRO A 24 -18.37 -9.17 -13.08
C PRO A 24 -19.89 -9.00 -12.98
N ASN A 25 -20.65 -10.04 -13.35
CA ASN A 25 -22.11 -10.02 -13.24
C ASN A 25 -22.56 -10.19 -11.78
N ASP A 26 -21.81 -10.95 -10.97
CA ASP A 26 -22.14 -11.20 -9.57
C ASP A 26 -21.94 -9.93 -8.74
N LEU A 27 -20.99 -9.06 -9.11
CA LEU A 27 -20.82 -7.73 -8.51
C LEU A 27 -22.01 -6.79 -8.78
N ARG A 28 -22.71 -6.96 -9.91
CA ARG A 28 -23.95 -6.21 -10.18
C ARG A 28 -25.10 -6.75 -9.33
N GLU A 29 -25.18 -8.06 -9.14
CA GLU A 29 -26.15 -8.68 -8.24
C GLU A 29 -25.89 -8.25 -6.78
N PHE A 30 -24.63 -8.27 -6.34
CA PHE A 30 -24.21 -7.72 -5.04
C PHE A 30 -24.63 -6.26 -4.86
N GLN A 31 -24.43 -5.41 -5.87
CA GLN A 31 -24.87 -4.02 -5.84
C GLN A 31 -26.40 -3.89 -5.74
N SER A 32 -27.15 -4.80 -6.36
CA SER A 32 -28.61 -4.81 -6.34
C SER A 32 -29.18 -5.33 -5.02
N GLU A 33 -28.55 -6.35 -4.42
CA GLU A 33 -29.00 -6.99 -3.18
C GLU A 33 -28.57 -6.20 -1.93
N TRP A 34 -27.38 -5.59 -1.97
CA TRP A 34 -26.75 -4.92 -0.83
C TRP A 34 -26.22 -3.53 -1.21
N PRO A 35 -27.07 -2.58 -1.60
CA PRO A 35 -26.64 -1.30 -2.18
C PRO A 35 -25.73 -0.47 -1.26
N ASP A 36 -26.00 -0.43 0.04
CA ASP A 36 -25.19 0.32 1.02
C ASP A 36 -23.81 -0.32 1.24
N LEU A 37 -23.77 -1.66 1.26
CA LEU A 37 -22.53 -2.42 1.41
C LEU A 37 -21.69 -2.34 0.14
N ALA A 38 -22.33 -2.37 -1.03
CA ALA A 38 -21.67 -2.16 -2.32
C ALA A 38 -21.10 -0.76 -2.44
N ALA A 39 -21.82 0.28 -1.98
CA ALA A 39 -21.27 1.63 -1.91
C ALA A 39 -20.03 1.70 -1.01
N THR A 40 -20.04 0.98 0.12
CA THR A 40 -18.89 0.86 1.02
C THR A 40 -17.72 0.13 0.36
N PHE A 41 -17.99 -0.94 -0.38
CA PHE A 41 -17.00 -1.70 -1.15
C PHE A 41 -16.35 -0.85 -2.26
N PHE A 42 -17.14 -0.16 -3.09
CA PHE A 42 -16.56 0.70 -4.14
C PHE A 42 -15.79 1.88 -3.55
N LYS A 43 -16.24 2.41 -2.40
CA LYS A 43 -15.48 3.41 -1.67
C LYS A 43 -14.19 2.83 -1.09
N ALA A 44 -14.22 1.62 -0.55
CA ALA A 44 -13.04 0.91 -0.05
C ALA A 44 -12.03 0.64 -1.17
N GLN A 45 -12.48 0.13 -2.32
CA GLN A 45 -11.67 -0.04 -3.52
C GLN A 45 -11.06 1.29 -3.96
N SER A 46 -11.87 2.35 -4.07
CA SER A 46 -11.39 3.68 -4.44
C SER A 46 -10.41 4.27 -3.43
N VAL A 47 -10.55 3.98 -2.13
CA VAL A 47 -9.59 4.38 -1.09
C VAL A 47 -8.30 3.57 -1.18
N ILE A 48 -8.38 2.27 -1.46
CA ILE A 48 -7.22 1.40 -1.66
C ILE A 48 -6.46 1.79 -2.93
N GLU A 49 -7.15 2.02 -4.04
CA GLU A 49 -6.59 2.48 -5.31
C GLU A 49 -6.12 3.94 -5.23
N GLY A 50 -6.84 4.77 -4.49
CA GLY A 50 -6.59 6.20 -4.28
C GLY A 50 -5.47 6.48 -3.29
N ARG A 51 -5.15 5.54 -2.38
CA ARG A 51 -3.85 5.42 -1.71
C ARG A 51 -2.79 4.94 -2.72
N ARG A 52 -2.71 5.69 -3.82
CA ARG A 52 -1.72 5.58 -4.88
C ARG A 52 -0.35 5.56 -4.23
N ARG A 53 0.43 4.54 -4.59
CA ARG A 53 1.83 4.40 -4.23
C ARG A 53 2.52 5.75 -4.34
N HIS A 54 2.98 6.26 -3.20
CA HIS A 54 3.85 7.40 -3.14
C HIS A 54 5.26 6.95 -3.51
N LEU A 55 5.98 7.82 -4.20
CA LEU A 55 7.42 7.66 -4.34
C LEU A 55 8.06 8.16 -3.05
N PHE A 56 8.81 7.30 -2.41
CA PHE A 56 9.60 7.61 -1.23
C PHE A 56 11.07 7.65 -1.63
N HIS A 57 11.75 8.74 -1.30
CA HIS A 57 13.19 8.79 -1.29
C HIS A 57 13.69 8.02 -0.07
N VAL A 58 14.53 7.02 -0.30
CA VAL A 58 15.19 6.25 0.75
C VAL A 58 16.67 6.60 0.70
N SER A 59 17.16 7.23 1.76
CA SER A 59 18.57 7.53 1.94
C SER A 59 19.23 6.41 2.73
N CYS A 60 20.23 5.78 2.12
CA CYS A 60 21.01 4.68 2.68
C CYS A 60 22.49 5.05 2.77
N VAL A 61 23.20 4.37 3.66
CA VAL A 61 24.66 4.45 3.81
C VAL A 61 25.21 3.02 3.82
N ASP A 62 26.26 2.76 3.04
CA ASP A 62 26.93 1.46 3.01
C ASP A 62 27.91 1.27 4.19
N GLU A 63 28.55 0.10 4.29
CA GLU A 63 29.54 -0.21 5.35
C GLU A 63 30.75 0.75 5.38
N GLU A 64 31.08 1.38 4.25
CA GLU A 64 32.18 2.33 4.12
C GLU A 64 31.75 3.78 4.44
N GLY A 65 30.46 3.99 4.75
CA GLY A 65 29.92 5.30 5.05
C GLY A 65 29.54 6.12 3.82
N VAL A 66 29.49 5.52 2.63
CA VAL A 66 29.15 6.21 1.37
C VAL A 66 27.64 6.34 1.25
N PRO A 67 27.09 7.57 1.15
CA PRO A 67 25.66 7.75 1.01
C PRO A 67 25.22 7.45 -0.42
N PHE A 68 24.12 6.72 -0.57
CA PHE A 68 23.39 6.62 -1.82
C PHE A 68 21.88 6.76 -1.56
N ASN A 69 21.17 7.26 -2.56
CA ASN A 69 19.72 7.44 -2.50
C ASN A 69 19.07 6.59 -3.59
N ASP A 70 17.92 6.04 -3.27
CA ASP A 70 17.04 5.47 -4.27
C ASP A 70 15.60 5.89 -4.01
N THR A 71 14.72 5.58 -4.94
CA THR A 71 13.30 5.89 -4.86
C THR A 71 12.48 4.62 -4.88
N LEU A 72 11.64 4.42 -3.87
CA LEU A 72 10.74 3.28 -3.75
C LEU A 72 9.29 3.70 -3.89
N GLU A 73 8.52 2.96 -4.68
CA GLU A 73 7.06 3.05 -4.65
C GLU A 73 6.52 2.28 -3.44
N ALA A 74 5.80 2.96 -2.54
CA ALA A 74 5.11 2.33 -1.43
C ALA A 74 3.81 3.07 -1.11
N ASN A 75 2.88 2.46 -0.37
CA ASN A 75 1.62 3.14 -0.02
C ASN A 75 1.78 4.10 1.17
N ASP A 76 2.80 3.91 2.00
CA ASP A 76 3.15 4.76 3.14
C ASP A 76 4.64 4.61 3.52
N GLN A 77 5.09 5.36 4.54
CA GLN A 77 6.48 5.37 4.98
C GLN A 77 6.93 4.05 5.63
N ASP A 78 6.01 3.33 6.29
CA ASP A 78 6.36 2.08 6.97
C ASP A 78 6.55 0.97 5.94
N GLU A 79 5.66 0.86 4.94
CA GLU A 79 5.86 -0.04 3.80
C GLU A 79 7.13 0.31 3.02
N ALA A 80 7.42 1.60 2.81
CA ALA A 80 8.67 2.02 2.17
C ALA A 80 9.91 1.56 2.96
N ARG A 81 9.83 1.62 4.30
CA ARG A 81 10.92 1.19 5.19
C ARG A 81 11.09 -0.34 5.20
N GLU A 82 9.99 -1.08 5.28
CA GLU A 82 10.01 -2.55 5.18
C GLU A 82 10.57 -3.00 3.84
N ARG A 83 10.08 -2.44 2.73
CA ARG A 83 10.58 -2.75 1.39
C ARG A 83 12.05 -2.38 1.22
N ALA A 84 12.48 -1.24 1.77
CA ALA A 84 13.90 -0.88 1.77
C ALA A 84 14.75 -1.91 2.52
N ALA A 85 14.27 -2.51 3.60
CA ALA A 85 15.01 -3.53 4.34
C ALA A 85 15.08 -4.88 3.61
N GLU A 86 14.13 -5.16 2.72
CA GLU A 86 14.07 -6.41 1.93
C GLU A 86 14.87 -6.35 0.62
N ILE A 87 15.20 -5.15 0.14
CA ILE A 87 16.01 -4.99 -1.05
C ILE A 87 17.45 -5.43 -0.75
N ASP A 88 18.00 -6.26 -1.61
CA ASP A 88 19.42 -6.60 -1.59
C ASP A 88 20.20 -5.44 -2.21
N TRP A 89 20.39 -4.38 -1.42
CA TRP A 89 21.18 -3.24 -1.87
C TRP A 89 22.63 -3.68 -2.05
N PRO A 90 23.35 -3.10 -3.03
CA PRO A 90 24.78 -3.33 -3.13
C PRO A 90 25.45 -2.84 -1.83
N ASN A 91 25.94 -3.79 -1.04
CA ASN A 91 26.57 -3.64 0.28
C ASN A 91 25.57 -3.45 1.44
N HIS A 92 25.92 -4.00 2.61
CA HIS A 92 25.20 -3.84 3.87
C HIS A 92 24.86 -2.35 4.10
N PHE A 93 23.58 -2.04 4.27
CA PHE A 93 23.08 -0.67 4.29
C PHE A 93 22.27 -0.39 5.56
N GLU A 94 22.36 0.85 6.06
CA GLU A 94 21.45 1.39 7.07
C GLU A 94 20.50 2.41 6.42
N ILE A 95 19.19 2.26 6.65
CA ILE A 95 18.18 3.24 6.20
C ILE A 95 18.21 4.43 7.16
N VAL A 96 18.68 5.58 6.67
CA VAL A 96 18.84 6.80 7.47
C VAL A 96 17.59 7.68 7.43
N ALA A 97 16.89 7.72 6.29
CA ALA A 97 15.66 8.49 6.15
C ALA A 97 14.76 7.92 5.03
N VAL A 98 13.45 8.03 5.24
CA VAL A 98 12.41 7.79 4.23
C VAL A 98 11.61 9.08 4.08
N GLN A 99 11.61 9.68 2.90
CA GLN A 99 10.93 10.95 2.63
C GLN A 99 9.93 10.79 1.49
N THR A 100 8.68 11.20 1.72
CA THR A 100 7.67 11.22 0.66
C THR A 100 8.03 12.28 -0.38
N LEU A 101 8.21 11.89 -1.64
CA LEU A 101 8.30 12.84 -2.75
C LEU A 101 6.87 13.32 -3.06
N SER A 102 6.53 14.52 -2.60
CA SER A 102 5.32 15.19 -3.04
C SER A 102 5.41 15.44 -4.55
N THR A 103 4.51 14.84 -5.33
CA THR A 103 4.27 15.19 -6.73
C THR A 103 3.80 16.62 -6.87
#